data_AF-A0A955F6K0-F1
#
_entry.id   AF-A0A955F6K0-F1
#
_cell.length_a   1.000
_cell.length_b   1.000
_cell.length_c   1.000
_cell.angle_alpha   90.00
_cell.angle_beta   90.00
_cell.angle_gamma   90.00
#
_symmetry.space_group_name_H-M   'P 1'
#
loop_
_entity.id
_entity.type
_entity.pdbx_description
1 polymer ?
#
loop_
_entity_poly.entity_id
_entity_poly.type
_entity_poly.pdbx_seq_one_letter_code
_entity_poly.pdbx_strand_id
1 'polypeptide(L)' 'LEERGYELEIAEIQKLPQNTIEVTDEDHARKIAKLIETMEDHDDVQNVSSNHSFSEEIEAKIASE' A
#
# COMPACT_ATOMS: atom_id res chain seq x y z
N LEU A 1 -6.31 10.31 23.72
CA LEU A 1 -4.97 10.76 23.25
C LEU A 1 -4.96 12.28 23.16
N GLU A 2 -5.97 12.86 22.54
CA GLU A 2 -6.24 14.31 22.54
C GLU A 2 -6.47 14.89 23.94
N GLU A 3 -7.27 14.23 24.79
CA GLU A 3 -7.44 14.63 26.21
C GLU A 3 -6.14 14.56 27.04
N ARG A 4 -5.13 13.85 26.53
CA ARG A 4 -3.79 13.78 27.13
C ARG A 4 -2.80 14.74 26.45
N GLY A 5 -3.28 15.63 25.58
CA GLY A 5 -2.50 16.67 24.91
C GLY A 5 -1.78 16.22 23.63
N TYR A 6 -2.07 15.02 23.10
CA TYR A 6 -1.49 14.55 21.84
C TYR A 6 -2.43 14.88 20.67
N GLU A 7 -1.91 15.61 19.69
CA GLU A 7 -2.59 15.86 18.43
C GLU A 7 -2.61 14.58 17.58
N LEU A 8 -3.78 14.21 17.06
CA LEU A 8 -3.93 13.06 16.17
C LEU A 8 -3.74 13.53 14.74
N GLU A 9 -2.72 13.00 14.07
CA GLU A 9 -2.47 13.30 12.65
C GLU A 9 -3.49 12.59 11.75
N ILE A 10 -3.79 11.31 12.03
CA ILE A 10 -4.75 10.48 11.29
C ILE A 10 -5.47 9.56 12.27
N ALA A 11 -6.79 9.44 12.15
CA ALA A 11 -7.61 8.51 12.94
C ALA A 11 -8.69 7.87 12.06
N GLU A 12 -8.37 6.73 11.45
CA GLU A 12 -9.25 6.02 10.53
C GLU A 12 -9.23 4.50 10.72
N ILE A 13 -10.26 3.82 10.22
CA ILE A 13 -10.37 2.36 10.26
C ILE A 13 -9.68 1.78 9.03
N GLN A 14 -8.56 1.10 9.23
CA GLN A 14 -7.81 0.43 8.16
C GLN A 14 -7.89 -1.10 8.27
N LYS A 15 -7.70 -1.79 7.14
CA LYS A 15 -7.57 -3.24 7.10
C LYS A 15 -6.11 -3.65 7.18
N LEU A 16 -5.74 -4.35 8.26
CA LEU A 16 -4.43 -4.93 8.41
C LEU A 16 -4.44 -6.40 7.95
N PRO A 17 -3.52 -6.79 7.06
CA PRO A 17 -3.40 -8.19 6.65
C PRO A 17 -2.86 -9.05 7.79
N GLN A 18 -3.31 -10.30 7.88
CA GLN A 18 -2.84 -11.26 8.90
C GLN A 18 -1.49 -11.89 8.55
N ASN A 19 -1.12 -11.87 7.27
CA ASN A 19 0.13 -12.39 6.73
C ASN A 19 0.54 -11.58 5.51
N THR A 20 1.81 -11.66 5.15
CA THR A 20 2.37 -10.99 3.97
C THR A 20 2.80 -12.02 2.93
N ILE A 21 2.67 -11.66 1.65
CA ILE A 21 3.11 -12.48 0.51
C ILE A 21 4.22 -11.73 -0.20
N GLU A 22 5.42 -12.31 -0.22
CA GLU A 22 6.55 -11.77 -0.97
C GLU A 22 6.33 -11.97 -2.47
N VAL A 23 6.49 -10.88 -3.23
CA VAL A 23 6.41 -10.89 -4.69
C VAL A 23 7.82 -10.66 -5.23
N THR A 24 8.44 -11.73 -5.71
CA THR A 24 9.82 -11.71 -6.24
C THR A 24 9.88 -11.53 -7.75
N ASP A 25 8.75 -11.68 -8.44
CA ASP A 25 8.64 -11.53 -9.88
C ASP A 25 8.33 -10.07 -10.26
N GLU A 26 9.20 -9.48 -11.08
CA GLU A 26 9.11 -8.08 -11.47
C GLU A 26 7.85 -7.77 -12.27
N ASP A 27 7.47 -8.64 -13.21
CA ASP A 27 6.27 -8.44 -14.03
C ASP A 27 4.99 -8.46 -13.17
N HIS A 28 4.93 -9.34 -12.17
CA HIS A 28 3.84 -9.38 -11.21
C HIS A 28 3.82 -8.14 -10.32
N ALA A 29 4.98 -7.73 -9.80
CA ALA A 29 5.07 -6.56 -8.95
C ALA A 29 4.62 -5.28 -9.69
N ARG A 30 5.03 -5.11 -10.95
CA ARG A 30 4.59 -4.01 -11.82
C ARG A 30 3.08 -4.02 -12.05
N LYS A 31 2.49 -5.19 -12.32
CA LYS A 31 1.03 -5.31 -12.51
C LYS A 31 0.26 -4.99 -11.25
N ILE A 32 0.76 -5.41 -10.09
CA ILE A 32 0.14 -5.13 -8.78
C ILE A 32 0.22 -3.63 -8.47
N ALA A 33 1.39 -3.01 -8.64
CA ALA A 33 1.59 -1.57 -8.42
C ALA A 33 0.63 -0.75 -9.28
N LYS A 34 0.56 -1.05 -10.59
CA LYS A 34 -0.35 -0.36 -11.52
C LYS A 34 -1.82 -0.57 -11.17
N LEU A 35 -2.20 -1.76 -10.70
CA LEU A 35 -3.56 -2.03 -10.27
C LEU A 35 -3.92 -1.19 -9.05
N ILE A 36 -3.01 -1.07 -8.08
CA ILE A 36 -3.23 -0.25 -6.88
C ILE A 36 -3.41 1.21 -7.27
N GLU A 37 -2.50 1.77 -8.08
CA GLU A 37 -2.60 3.14 -8.61
C GLU A 37 -3.94 3.40 -9.31
N THR A 38 -4.34 2.49 -10.21
CA THR A 38 -5.63 2.61 -10.94
C THR A 38 -6.84 2.60 -9.99
N MET A 39 -6.75 1.86 -8.88
CA MET A 39 -7.83 1.82 -7.89
C MET A 39 -7.83 3.08 -7.02
N GLU A 40 -6.66 3.62 -6.66
CA GLU A 40 -6.54 4.85 -5.87
C GLU A 40 -7.00 6.08 -6.64
N ASP A 41 -6.80 6.11 -7.96
CA ASP A 41 -7.27 7.19 -8.85
C ASP A 41 -8.80 7.23 -9.03
N HIS A 42 -9.52 6.21 -8.56
CA HIS A 42 -10.96 6.12 -8.77
C HIS A 42 -11.71 6.87 -7.66
N ASP A 43 -12.52 7.88 -8.02
CA ASP A 43 -13.22 8.77 -7.08
C ASP A 43 -14.07 8.05 -6.00
N ASP A 44 -14.65 6.89 -6.33
CA ASP A 44 -15.45 6.07 -5.40
C ASP A 44 -14.62 5.17 -4.46
N VAL A 45 -13.31 5.04 -4.66
CA VAL A 45 -12.42 4.23 -3.82
C VAL A 45 -11.89 5.09 -2.68
N GLN A 46 -12.11 4.65 -1.45
CA GLN A 46 -11.72 5.40 -0.25
C GLN A 46 -10.37 4.95 0.33
N ASN A 47 -10.04 3.66 0.21
CA ASN A 47 -8.76 3.13 0.65
C ASN A 47 -8.45 1.82 -0.07
N VAL A 48 -7.19 1.61 -0.44
CA VAL A 48 -6.70 0.34 -0.99
C VAL A 48 -5.81 -0.32 0.05
N SER A 49 -6.06 -1.60 0.33
CA SER A 49 -5.26 -2.36 1.28
C SER A 49 -4.87 -3.69 0.64
N SER A 50 -3.64 -4.11 0.86
CA SER A 50 -3.10 -5.33 0.27
C SER A 50 -2.09 -5.97 1.21
N ASN A 51 -1.76 -7.23 0.94
CA ASN A 51 -0.87 -8.03 1.77
C ASN A 51 0.42 -8.40 1.05
N HIS A 52 0.77 -7.70 -0.03
CA HIS A 52 2.00 -7.95 -0.76
C HIS A 52 3.20 -7.32 -0.04
N SER A 53 4.38 -7.87 -0.27
CA SER A 53 5.66 -7.29 0.10
C SER A 53 6.56 -7.34 -1.11
N PHE A 54 7.09 -6.20 -1.53
CA PHE A 54 8.15 -6.14 -2.53
C PHE A 54 9.50 -6.19 -1.83
N SER A 55 10.49 -6.80 -2.47
CA SER A 55 11.88 -6.71 -2.01
C SER A 55 12.47 -5.36 -2.42
N GLU A 56 13.48 -4.87 -1.70
CA GLU A 56 14.14 -3.58 -2.00
C GLU A 56 14.61 -3.49 -3.47
N GLU A 57 15.06 -4.62 -4.05
CA GLU A 57 15.46 -4.69 -5.45
C GLU A 57 14.28 -4.44 -6.41
N ILE A 58 13.12 -5.03 -6.13
CA ILE A 58 11.92 -4.88 -6.95
C ILE A 58 11.33 -3.47 -6.79
N GLU A 59 11.30 -2.93 -5.57
CA GLU A 59 10.86 -1.56 -5.30
C GLU A 59 11.71 -0.54 -6.07
N ALA A 60 13.05 -0.70 -6.05
CA ALA A 60 13.95 0.17 -6.80
C ALA A 60 13.70 0.10 -8.32
N LYS A 61 13.37 -1.07 -8.87
CA LYS A 61 13.06 -1.25 -10.29
C LYS A 61 11.73 -0.65 -10.70
N ILE A 62 10.72 -0.69 -9.82
CA ILE A 62 9.40 -0.08 -10.05
C ILE A 62 9.50 1.45 -9.95
N ALA A 63 10.26 1.98 -8.98
CA ALA A 63 10.36 3.42 -8.74
C ALA A 63 11.26 4.17 -9.74
N SER A 64 12.13 3.46 -10.47
CA SER A 64 13.05 4.04 -11.45
C SER A 64 12.43 4.31 -12.83
N GLU A 65 11.10 4.17 -12.96
CA GLU A 65 10.35 4.33 -14.20
C GLU A 65 9.26 5.40 -14.05
#